data_AF-A0A2E7BG17-F1
#
_entry.id   AF-A0A2E7BG17-F1
#
_cell.length_a   1.000
_cell.length_b   1.000
_cell.length_c   1.000
_cell.angle_alpha   90.00
_cell.angle_beta   90.00
_cell.angle_gamma   90.00
#
_symmetry.space_group_name_H-M   'P 1'
#
loop_
_entity.id
_entity.type
_entity.pdbx_description
1 polymer ?
#
loop_
_entity_poly.entity_id
_entity_poly.type
_entity_poly.pdbx_seq_one_letter_code
_entity_poly.pdbx_strand_id
1 'polypeptide(L)'
;MFLTPHRHALVKLLEAATVRVDTQGRFRNAKTIRHTSLMLRFLYEPDIRPHELAVIGGTSSKMLEDYYLGHLTAELVQDRLTQKTLESL
;
A
#
# COMPACT_ATOMS: atom_id res chain seq x y z
N MET A 1 8.27 29.73 -9.55
CA MET A 1 7.61 28.98 -10.64
C MET A 1 8.24 27.59 -10.68
N PHE A 2 7.53 26.54 -10.27
CA PHE A 2 8.08 25.17 -10.34
C PHE A 2 8.00 24.68 -11.79
N LEU A 3 9.13 24.74 -12.51
CA LEU A 3 9.25 24.48 -13.95
C LEU A 3 9.18 22.99 -14.35
N THR A 4 8.90 22.09 -13.41
CA THR A 4 8.81 20.65 -13.69
C THR A 4 7.45 20.14 -13.25
N PRO A 5 6.71 19.38 -14.08
CA PRO A 5 5.47 18.74 -13.64
C PRO A 5 5.77 17.96 -12.36
N HIS A 6 5.06 18.25 -11.25
CA HIS A 6 5.25 17.58 -9.95
C HIS A 6 5.20 16.05 -10.05
N ARG A 7 4.53 15.52 -11.09
CA ARG A 7 4.53 14.11 -11.48
C ARG A 7 5.93 13.50 -11.66
N HIS A 8 6.90 14.28 -12.14
CA HIS A 8 8.25 13.81 -12.41
C HIS A 8 9.17 13.92 -11.19
N ALA A 9 8.84 14.77 -10.21
CA ALA A 9 9.67 14.96 -9.03
C ALA A 9 9.74 13.68 -8.16
N LEU A 10 8.60 13.03 -7.93
CA LEU A 10 8.57 11.76 -7.20
C LEU A 10 9.31 10.65 -7.96
N VAL A 11 9.17 10.58 -9.28
CA VAL A 11 9.87 9.58 -10.10
C VAL A 11 11.38 9.76 -9.95
N LYS A 12 11.89 10.99 -10.12
CA LYS A 12 13.30 11.32 -9.94
C LYS A 12 13.79 11.00 -8.52
N LEU A 13 12.97 11.26 -7.51
CA LEU A 13 13.30 10.91 -6.12
C LEU A 13 13.44 9.39 -5.95
N LEU A 14 12.52 8.61 -6.51
CA LEU A 14 12.56 7.15 -6.43
C LEU A 14 13.74 6.56 -7.22
N GLU A 15 14.11 7.17 -8.35
CA GLU A 15 15.30 6.82 -9.11
C GLU A 15 16.58 7.12 -8.32
N ALA A 16 16.69 8.32 -7.75
CA ALA A 16 17.84 8.73 -6.93
C ALA A 16 17.99 7.86 -5.67
N ALA A 17 16.88 7.44 -5.06
CA ALA A 17 16.87 6.53 -3.92
C ALA A 17 17.02 5.05 -4.30
N THR A 18 17.20 4.72 -5.59
CA THR A 18 17.35 3.34 -6.11
C THR A 18 16.16 2.41 -5.84
N VAL A 19 14.97 2.98 -5.62
CA VAL A 19 13.72 2.26 -5.30
C VAL A 19 12.65 2.42 -6.39
N ARG A 20 13.01 2.92 -7.57
CA ARG A 20 12.06 3.10 -8.69
C ARG A 20 11.45 1.79 -9.17
N VAL A 21 12.14 0.68 -9.02
CA VAL A 21 11.69 -0.66 -9.40
C VAL A 21 11.61 -1.53 -8.14
N ASP A 22 10.58 -2.35 -8.03
CA ASP A 22 10.47 -3.32 -6.94
C ASP A 22 11.18 -4.65 -7.28
N THR A 23 11.15 -5.59 -6.33
CA THR A 23 11.78 -6.92 -6.49
C THR A 23 11.16 -7.77 -7.60
N GLN A 24 9.97 -7.41 -8.09
CA GLN A 24 9.26 -8.09 -9.17
C GLN A 24 9.40 -7.35 -10.52
N GLY A 25 10.27 -6.34 -10.59
CA GLY A 25 10.47 -5.56 -11.83
C GLY A 25 9.40 -4.50 -12.09
N ARG A 26 8.50 -4.22 -11.14
CA ARG A 26 7.40 -3.25 -11.33
C ARG A 26 7.85 -1.83 -10.99
N PHE A 27 7.40 -0.86 -11.78
CA PHE A 27 7.74 0.55 -11.58
C PHE A 27 6.93 1.23 -10.47
N ARG A 28 7.60 1.72 -9.42
CA ARG A 28 7.00 2.46 -8.31
C ARG A 28 6.72 3.92 -8.65
N ASN A 29 5.46 4.35 -8.61
CA ASN A 29 5.04 5.73 -8.79
C ASN A 29 4.04 6.13 -7.69
N ALA A 30 3.50 7.35 -7.74
CA ALA A 30 2.54 7.82 -6.74
C ALA A 30 1.34 6.87 -6.55
N LYS A 31 0.80 6.32 -7.64
CA LYS A 31 -0.36 5.40 -7.60
C LYS A 31 0.01 4.07 -6.94
N THR A 32 1.15 3.48 -7.31
CA THR A 32 1.57 2.20 -6.73
C THR A 32 1.99 2.35 -5.27
N ILE A 33 2.62 3.48 -4.90
CA ILE A 33 2.98 3.76 -3.50
C ILE A 33 1.73 3.93 -2.64
N ARG A 34 0.73 4.66 -3.15
CA ARG A 34 -0.58 4.76 -2.50
C ARG A 34 -1.23 3.39 -2.33
N HIS A 35 -1.17 2.55 -3.37
CA HIS A 35 -1.70 1.18 -3.34
C HIS A 35 -1.04 0.34 -2.25
N THR A 36 0.29 0.28 -2.25
CA THR A 36 1.05 -0.40 -1.19
C THR A 36 0.74 0.16 0.19
N SER A 37 0.68 1.49 0.36
CA SER A 37 0.40 2.09 1.66
C SER A 37 -0.98 1.72 2.22
N LEU A 38 -2.03 1.70 1.39
CA LEU A 38 -3.38 1.32 1.81
C LEU A 38 -3.45 -0.18 2.18
N MET A 39 -2.81 -1.05 1.39
CA MET A 39 -2.71 -2.47 1.71
C MET A 39 -1.94 -2.74 3.00
N LEU A 40 -0.82 -2.06 3.22
CA LEU A 40 -0.02 -2.24 4.44
C LEU A 40 -0.79 -1.78 5.69
N ARG A 41 -1.53 -0.67 5.62
CA ARG A 41 -2.38 -0.24 6.75
C ARG A 41 -3.41 -1.30 7.12
N PHE A 42 -4.08 -1.88 6.13
CA PHE A 42 -5.01 -2.99 6.38
C PHE A 42 -4.31 -4.24 6.96
N LEU A 43 -3.10 -4.54 6.47
CA LEU A 43 -2.29 -5.66 6.97
C LEU A 43 -1.71 -5.45 8.37
N TYR A 44 -1.42 -4.23 8.80
CA TYR A 44 -0.80 -3.98 10.11
C TYR A 44 -1.79 -3.49 11.16
N GLU A 45 -2.93 -2.94 10.76
CA GLU A 45 -3.99 -2.44 11.64
C GLU A 45 -5.21 -3.39 11.52
N PRO A 46 -5.26 -4.51 12.27
CA PRO A 46 -6.32 -5.51 12.13
C PRO A 46 -7.73 -4.97 12.41
N ASP A 47 -7.82 -3.92 13.21
CA ASP A 47 -9.08 -3.34 13.67
C ASP A 47 -9.55 -2.19 12.77
N ILE A 48 -8.75 -1.80 11.75
CA ILE A 48 -9.13 -0.70 10.87
C ILE A 48 -10.34 -1.13 10.02
N ARG A 49 -11.42 -0.37 10.11
CA ARG A 49 -12.60 -0.65 9.28
C ARG A 49 -12.36 -0.12 7.87
N PRO A 50 -12.81 -0.83 6.81
CA PRO A 50 -12.64 -0.37 5.43
C PRO A 50 -13.13 1.07 5.18
N HIS A 51 -14.19 1.49 5.86
CA HIS A 51 -14.71 2.86 5.80
C HIS A 51 -13.70 3.91 6.30
N GLU A 52 -13.02 3.64 7.42
CA GLU A 52 -12.03 4.58 7.98
C GLU A 52 -10.83 4.73 7.05
N LEU A 53 -10.39 3.62 6.47
CA LEU A 53 -9.34 3.62 5.47
C LEU A 53 -9.78 4.34 4.17
N ALA A 54 -11.05 4.24 3.80
CA ALA A 54 -11.60 4.92 2.62
C ALA A 54 -11.57 6.45 2.80
N VAL A 55 -11.90 6.95 3.99
CA VAL A 55 -11.81 8.37 4.35
C VAL A 55 -10.35 8.85 4.28
N ILE A 56 -9.41 8.11 4.88
CA ILE A 56 -7.98 8.45 4.83
C ILE A 56 -7.45 8.45 3.40
N GLY A 57 -7.87 7.45 2.61
CA GLY A 57 -7.50 7.34 1.21
C GLY A 57 -8.14 8.43 0.35
N GLY A 58 -9.25 9.04 0.74
CA GLY A 58 -10.07 9.83 -0.19
C GLY A 58 -10.58 8.95 -1.34
N THR A 59 -11.14 7.79 -0.99
CA THR A 59 -11.73 6.82 -1.92
C THR A 59 -13.01 6.23 -1.31
N SER A 60 -13.60 5.20 -1.93
CA SER A 60 -14.75 4.49 -1.37
C SER A 60 -14.37 3.11 -0.86
N SER A 61 -15.13 2.56 0.09
CA SER A 61 -14.92 1.18 0.58
C SER A 61 -14.96 0.17 -0.56
N LYS A 62 -15.90 0.35 -1.51
CA LYS A 62 -15.99 -0.48 -2.72
C LYS A 62 -14.71 -0.45 -3.55
N MET A 63 -14.12 0.74 -3.76
CA MET A 63 -12.84 0.86 -4.47
C MET A 63 -11.70 0.17 -3.71
N LEU A 64 -11.71 0.20 -2.38
CA LEU A 64 -10.73 -0.53 -1.56
C LEU A 64 -10.87 -2.04 -1.74
N GLU A 65 -12.09 -2.56 -1.66
CA GLU A 65 -12.40 -3.98 -1.86
C GLU A 65 -11.97 -4.46 -3.25
N ASP A 66 -12.44 -3.77 -4.29
CA ASP A 66 -12.28 -4.18 -5.70
C ASP A 66 -10.80 -4.13 -6.17
N TYR A 67 -10.00 -3.18 -5.65
CA TYR A 67 -8.67 -2.90 -6.22
C TYR A 67 -7.49 -2.98 -5.24
N TYR A 68 -7.72 -3.12 -3.94
CA TYR A 68 -6.63 -3.14 -2.95
C TYR A 68 -6.74 -4.40 -2.10
N LEU A 69 -7.87 -4.60 -1.42
CA LEU A 69 -8.07 -5.73 -0.51
C LEU A 69 -8.19 -7.06 -1.26
N GLY A 70 -8.72 -7.06 -2.49
CA GLY A 70 -8.74 -8.24 -3.36
C GLY A 70 -7.34 -8.81 -3.69
N HIS A 71 -6.27 -8.05 -3.44
CA HIS A 71 -4.88 -8.52 -3.63
C HIS A 71 -4.21 -9.03 -2.34
N LEU A 72 -4.89 -8.96 -1.20
CA LEU A 72 -4.41 -9.58 0.03
C LEU A 72 -4.80 -11.06 0.01
N THR A 73 -3.82 -11.93 -0.23
CA THR A 73 -4.04 -13.38 -0.22
C THR A 73 -4.23 -13.90 1.20
N ALA A 74 -4.96 -15.01 1.34
CA ALA A 74 -5.12 -15.69 2.63
C ALA A 74 -3.78 -16.06 3.27
N GLU A 75 -2.75 -16.33 2.46
CA GLU A 75 -1.39 -16.63 2.88
C GLU A 75 -0.74 -15.44 3.62
N LEU A 76 -0.88 -14.21 3.09
CA LEU A 76 -0.40 -12.99 3.76
C LEU A 76 -1.11 -12.71 5.09
N VAL A 77 -2.38 -13.11 5.20
CA VAL A 77 -3.19 -12.96 6.41
C VAL A 77 -2.89 -14.07 7.43
N GLN A 78 -2.66 -15.30 6.96
CA GLN A 78 -2.30 -16.46 7.77
C GLN A 78 -0.93 -16.31 8.42
N ASP A 79 0.08 -15.83 7.70
CA ASP A 79 1.41 -15.59 8.27
C ASP A 79 1.31 -14.65 9.47
N ARG A 80 0.50 -13.58 9.35
CA ARG A 80 0.27 -12.63 10.45
C ARG A 80 -0.47 -13.25 11.63
N LEU A 81 -1.55 -14.01 11.39
CA LEU A 81 -2.32 -14.63 12.47
C LEU A 81 -1.47 -15.66 13.23
N THR A 82 -0.67 -16.43 12.49
CA THR A 82 0.25 -17.41 13.05
C THR A 82 1.35 -16.72 13.87
N GLN A 83 1.95 -15.66 13.33
CA GLN A 83 3.01 -14.89 13.99
C GLN A 83 2.52 -14.16 15.25
N LYS A 84 1.34 -13.51 15.21
CA LYS A 84 0.74 -12.89 16.41
C LYS A 84 0.40 -13.91 17.50
N THR A 85 -0.02 -15.11 17.11
CA THR A 85 -0.30 -16.19 18.07
C THR A 85 0.98 -16.64 18.77
N LEU A 86 2.09 -16.77 18.02
CA LEU A 86 3.40 -17.12 18.56
C LEU A 86 3.97 -16.03 19.49
N GLU A 87 3.72 -14.74 19.22
CA GLU A 87 4.14 -13.62 20.08
C GLU A 87 3.30 -13.48 21.36
N SER A 88 2.12 -14.11 21.41
CA SER A 88 1.21 -14.08 22.57
C SER A 88 1.36 -15.25 23.54
N LEU A 89 2.23 -16.21 23.21
CA LEU A 89 2.62 -17.36 24.04
C LEU A 89 3.89 -17.05 24.83
#